data_AF-A0AAT9FMP2-F1
#
_entry.id   AF-A0AAT9FMP2-F1
#
_cell.length_a   1.000
_cell.length_b   1.000
_cell.length_c   1.000
_cell.angle_alpha   90.00
_cell.angle_beta   90.00
_cell.angle_gamma   90.00
#
_symmetry.space_group_name_H-M   'P 1'
#
loop_
_entity.id
_entity.type
_entity.pdbx_description
1 polymer ?
#
loop_
_entity_poly.entity_id
_entity_poly.type
_entity_poly.pdbx_seq_one_letter_code
_entity_poly.pdbx_strand_id
1 'polypeptide(L)'
;MMKLRTFLTLPVLLTSLSIGSLSSVSAAKYLRPDESKELFKLEKIPLQVDSMKELSKHLTIVAKRQQDDSAVNRRTTGQLLAIAMRLDPANQEARETNRSLQRDVAFENSNDGQITKAKARLRFYQRWLASPDAGKDANDLANYITDATRVLTPDTLNNDDQADWTGVIPPLDRYQKRQPTMPETDHTDRTEKTDDEAKPTPPKEDNSEKSNGSYQIPQLSINMPLAMEKAVKYRDPKDNFQEKTRYHRTYVVCPIKLSISPRNGDQPTSIKFKQSMKTKDEDKQKNLDKAVEQLEQRLGAKGKARMEVEFGTSSYSSQNGPAALAAIELMAEASRANKALRNDIFLCASLDSSNKLCLPPNFWLVLKSLRTDTKNRGRLIVPKSAIKPMTQLLVFSEPDFFTRWEVFTVETIQEAIAVAAKSTDKNIAEAGELFAPVRNLSGKTDVTKLAVNRAVRKRMENIVALAPNHLSARILLLQGSGKRPMRLSRTGLAFQIQPIVKHMSYTLTQKINPDSPTASTLKDLHVAARAELDPIERLVNRSDDELYQETLRLANDLRSLNLLIKRSERDEDNDKSRIKAMVFSLQKGATALEARVDQAVKAAAE
;
A
#
# COMPACT_ATOMS: atom_id res chain seq x y z
N MET A 1 15.37 42.33 89.93
CA MET A 1 14.29 41.48 90.47
C MET A 1 14.59 40.05 90.02
N MET A 2 15.15 39.17 90.87
CA MET A 2 14.42 38.23 91.76
C MET A 2 13.48 37.29 90.95
N LYS A 3 13.50 35.94 90.99
CA LYS A 3 13.99 34.89 91.91
C LYS A 3 14.07 33.55 91.11
N LEU A 4 15.13 32.73 91.29
CA LEU A 4 15.16 31.44 92.04
C LEU A 4 14.11 30.38 91.63
N ARG A 5 14.53 29.23 91.05
CA ARG A 5 14.77 27.88 91.68
C ARG A 5 13.47 27.22 92.18
N THR A 6 13.13 25.96 91.82
CA THR A 6 13.50 24.69 92.52
C THR A 6 12.91 23.51 91.70
N PHE A 7 13.69 22.57 91.13
CA PHE A 7 14.09 21.22 91.62
C PHE A 7 12.99 20.24 92.10
N LEU A 8 12.95 19.05 91.46
CA LEU A 8 12.87 17.65 91.98
C LEU A 8 12.50 16.76 90.74
N THR A 9 13.03 15.58 90.41
CA THR A 9 13.84 14.51 91.05
C THR A 9 14.43 13.59 89.95
N LEU A 10 15.61 13.00 90.17
CA LEU A 10 16.16 11.81 89.46
C LEU A 10 15.62 10.52 90.12
N PRO A 11 15.61 9.30 89.49
CA PRO A 11 16.84 8.64 89.05
C PRO A 11 16.81 7.69 87.82
N VAL A 12 17.99 7.58 87.19
CA VAL A 12 18.70 6.39 86.67
C VAL A 12 17.90 5.32 85.90
N LEU A 13 18.20 5.18 84.59
CA LEU A 13 18.49 3.86 84.02
C LEU A 13 19.47 3.96 82.84
N LEU A 14 20.56 3.19 82.93
CA LEU A 14 21.49 2.85 81.86
C LEU A 14 20.74 2.32 80.63
N THR A 15 21.12 2.74 79.41
CA THR A 15 21.25 1.83 78.26
C THR A 15 21.99 2.48 77.09
N SER A 16 23.18 1.95 76.83
CA SER A 16 23.81 1.69 75.53
C SER A 16 23.68 2.73 74.40
N LEU A 17 24.85 3.29 74.08
CA LEU A 17 25.32 3.62 72.74
C LEU A 17 24.80 2.63 71.68
N SER A 18 24.06 3.12 70.69
CA SER A 18 23.97 2.50 69.38
C SER A 18 24.04 3.61 68.33
N ILE A 19 25.21 3.69 67.70
CA ILE A 19 25.45 4.38 66.45
C ILE A 19 24.47 3.77 65.44
N GLY A 20 23.38 4.49 65.17
CA GLY A 20 22.47 4.16 64.09
C GLY A 20 23.20 4.42 62.78
N SER A 21 23.65 3.35 62.15
CA SER A 21 24.09 3.32 60.77
C SER A 21 23.08 4.10 59.93
N LEU A 22 23.51 5.22 59.35
CA LEU A 22 22.80 5.83 58.22
C LEU A 22 22.71 4.76 57.14
N SER A 23 21.53 4.14 57.02
CA SER A 23 21.19 3.29 55.90
C SER A 23 21.30 4.14 54.64
N SER A 24 22.44 4.06 53.97
CA SER A 24 22.60 4.50 52.60
C SER A 24 21.54 3.78 51.76
N VAL A 25 20.48 4.49 51.38
CA VAL A 25 19.46 4.01 50.45
C VAL A 25 20.16 3.80 49.11
N SER A 26 20.50 2.55 48.83
CA SER A 26 21.05 2.12 47.53
C SER A 26 19.98 2.33 46.46
N ALA A 27 20.20 3.26 45.53
CA ALA A 27 19.33 3.56 44.40
C ALA A 27 18.95 2.31 43.58
N ALA A 28 17.72 2.26 43.07
CA ALA A 28 17.26 1.17 42.19
C ALA A 28 18.01 1.21 40.86
N LYS A 29 18.70 0.12 40.50
CA LYS A 29 19.50 0.02 39.27
C LYS A 29 18.59 0.08 38.04
N TYR A 30 18.87 1.01 37.12
CA TYR A 30 18.18 1.08 35.84
C TYR A 30 18.54 -0.12 34.95
N LEU A 31 17.52 -0.79 34.40
CA LEU A 31 17.66 -1.86 33.42
C LEU A 31 17.21 -1.34 32.05
N ARG A 32 18.11 -1.43 31.06
CA ARG A 32 17.90 -0.96 29.69
C ARG A 32 16.83 -1.81 28.99
N PRO A 33 15.92 -1.20 28.20
CA PRO A 33 15.02 -1.94 27.34
C PRO A 33 15.77 -2.75 26.27
N ASP A 34 15.29 -3.95 25.99
CA ASP A 34 15.69 -4.68 24.78
C ASP A 34 15.13 -3.94 23.55
N GLU A 35 15.93 -3.81 22.49
CA GLU A 35 15.56 -3.15 21.23
C GLU A 35 15.25 -4.17 20.12
N SER A 36 15.58 -5.45 20.32
CA SER A 36 15.48 -6.51 19.31
C SER A 36 14.07 -7.07 19.12
N LYS A 37 13.25 -7.07 20.19
CA LYS A 37 11.85 -7.53 20.13
C LYS A 37 10.92 -6.44 19.60
N GLU A 38 10.11 -6.79 18.61
CA GLU A 38 9.08 -5.93 18.02
C GLU A 38 7.91 -5.74 19.00
N LEU A 39 7.54 -4.48 19.29
CA LEU A 39 6.38 -4.15 20.14
C LEU A 39 5.10 -3.94 19.32
N PHE A 40 5.25 -3.28 18.16
CA PHE A 40 4.18 -2.92 17.23
C PHE A 40 4.79 -2.71 15.84
N LYS A 41 3.98 -2.88 14.81
CA LYS A 41 4.40 -2.73 13.41
C LYS A 41 4.30 -1.28 12.97
N LEU A 42 5.44 -0.60 12.87
CA LEU A 42 5.54 0.82 12.51
C LEU A 42 4.81 1.14 11.20
N GLU A 43 4.94 0.27 10.20
CA GLU A 43 4.33 0.43 8.89
C GLU A 43 2.80 0.33 8.90
N LYS A 44 2.22 -0.19 9.98
CA LYS A 44 0.77 -0.35 10.14
C LYS A 44 0.13 0.73 10.99
N ILE A 45 0.93 1.58 11.65
CA ILE A 45 0.42 2.70 12.41
C ILE A 45 0.03 3.81 11.43
N PRO A 46 -1.21 4.33 11.46
CA PRO A 46 -1.67 5.36 10.51
C PRO A 46 -1.14 6.77 10.84
N LEU A 47 0.09 6.89 11.35
CA LEU A 47 0.76 8.16 11.61
C LEU A 47 1.78 8.48 10.51
N GLN A 48 1.90 9.75 10.16
CA GLN A 48 2.95 10.21 9.26
C GLN A 48 4.32 10.14 9.96
N VAL A 49 5.40 10.01 9.19
CA VAL A 49 6.77 9.95 9.72
C VAL A 49 7.07 11.15 10.63
N ASP A 50 6.67 12.35 10.26
CA ASP A 50 6.84 13.55 11.10
C ASP A 50 6.11 13.44 12.44
N SER A 51 4.90 12.89 12.45
CA SER A 51 4.09 12.71 13.65
C SER A 51 4.67 11.63 14.56
N MET A 52 5.25 10.57 13.99
CA MET A 52 5.97 9.55 14.76
C MET A 52 7.23 10.12 15.41
N LYS A 53 7.97 10.98 14.70
CA LYS A 53 9.11 11.72 15.25
C LYS A 53 8.70 12.67 16.36
N GLU A 54 7.61 13.41 16.16
CA GLU A 54 7.08 14.32 17.17
C GLU A 54 6.61 13.56 18.43
N LEU A 55 5.90 12.45 18.26
CA LEU A 55 5.48 11.56 19.34
C LEU A 55 6.69 10.98 20.09
N SER A 56 7.70 10.50 19.37
CA SER A 56 8.97 10.04 19.94
C SER A 56 9.66 11.13 20.77
N LYS A 57 9.69 12.36 20.27
CA LYS A 57 10.24 13.51 20.99
C LYS A 57 9.46 13.81 22.27
N HIS A 58 8.13 13.78 22.24
CA HIS A 58 7.31 14.00 23.43
C HIS A 58 7.51 12.92 24.50
N LEU A 59 7.62 11.65 24.10
CA LEU A 59 7.94 10.55 25.02
C LEU A 59 9.32 10.75 25.66
N THR A 60 10.30 11.22 24.88
CA THR A 60 11.66 11.52 25.36
C THR A 60 11.67 12.67 26.37
N ILE A 61 10.96 13.77 26.09
CA ILE A 61 10.79 14.91 27.01
C ILE A 61 10.18 14.45 28.34
N VAL A 62 9.20 13.56 28.30
CA VAL A 62 8.56 13.04 29.52
C VAL A 62 9.45 12.03 30.25
N ALA A 63 10.28 11.27 29.53
CA ALA A 63 11.29 10.40 30.15
C ALA A 63 12.35 11.20 30.92
N LYS A 64 12.70 12.41 30.43
CA LYS A 64 13.63 13.36 31.06
C LYS A 64 13.02 14.20 32.20
N ARG A 65 11.86 13.80 32.74
CA ARG A 65 11.31 14.42 33.97
C ARG A 65 12.25 14.24 35.15
N GLN A 66 12.09 15.07 36.18
CA GLN A 66 12.76 14.83 37.47
C GLN A 66 12.36 13.44 38.00
N GLN A 67 13.36 12.58 38.23
CA GLN A 67 13.16 11.19 38.65
C GLN A 67 13.50 11.05 40.14
N ASP A 68 12.70 10.28 40.86
CA ASP A 68 13.13 9.69 42.13
C ASP A 68 13.77 8.31 41.88
N ASP A 69 14.43 7.75 42.89
CA ASP A 69 15.06 6.43 42.82
C ASP A 69 14.08 5.26 42.95
N SER A 70 12.77 5.47 42.79
CA SER A 70 11.79 4.39 42.86
C SER A 70 11.92 3.44 41.67
N ALA A 71 11.77 2.14 41.95
CA ALA A 71 11.71 1.08 40.95
C ALA A 71 10.64 1.36 39.87
N VAL A 72 9.51 1.93 40.28
CA VAL A 72 8.39 2.31 39.42
C VAL A 72 8.80 3.41 38.43
N ASN A 73 9.49 4.46 38.90
CA ASN A 73 9.96 5.52 38.00
C ASN A 73 11.04 5.03 37.03
N ARG A 74 11.99 4.21 37.48
CA ARG A 74 13.03 3.63 36.61
C ARG A 74 12.42 2.74 35.52
N ARG A 75 11.46 1.90 35.87
CA ARG A 75 10.73 1.05 34.91
C ARG A 75 9.94 1.88 33.90
N THR A 76 9.18 2.88 34.37
CA THR A 76 8.37 3.77 33.53
C THR A 76 9.23 4.54 32.53
N THR A 77 10.38 5.05 32.99
CA THR A 77 11.36 5.69 32.11
C THR A 77 11.90 4.72 31.06
N GLY A 78 12.14 3.46 31.43
CA GLY A 78 12.47 2.39 30.48
C GLY A 78 11.39 2.21 29.42
N GLN A 79 10.12 2.12 29.81
CA GLN A 79 8.98 1.99 28.89
C GLN A 79 8.86 3.19 27.93
N LEU A 80 8.95 4.42 28.44
CA LEU A 80 8.91 5.65 27.62
C LEU A 80 10.02 5.68 26.55
N LEU A 81 11.25 5.35 26.95
CA LEU A 81 12.39 5.32 26.03
C LEU A 81 12.31 4.15 25.04
N ALA A 82 11.78 2.99 25.47
CA ALA A 82 11.58 1.84 24.60
C ALA A 82 10.62 2.14 23.44
N ILE A 83 9.53 2.87 23.72
CA ILE A 83 8.59 3.32 22.69
C ILE A 83 9.23 4.41 21.82
N ALA A 84 9.87 5.42 22.44
CA ALA A 84 10.46 6.55 21.72
C ALA A 84 11.50 6.12 20.68
N MET A 85 12.43 5.24 21.05
CA MET A 85 13.49 4.75 20.16
C MET A 85 12.96 3.86 19.02
N ARG A 86 11.78 3.24 19.19
CA ARG A 86 11.13 2.46 18.14
C ARG A 86 10.34 3.33 17.18
N LEU A 87 9.62 4.33 17.69
CA LEU A 87 8.88 5.30 16.87
C LEU A 87 9.80 6.13 15.96
N ASP A 88 10.99 6.48 16.46
CA ASP A 88 12.01 7.14 15.67
C ASP A 88 13.40 6.58 16.01
N PRO A 89 13.90 5.61 15.22
CA PRO A 89 15.25 5.08 15.39
C PRO A 89 16.36 6.13 15.23
N ALA A 90 16.07 7.30 14.65
CA ALA A 90 17.02 8.40 14.52
C ALA A 90 17.00 9.36 15.71
N ASN A 91 16.14 9.17 16.70
CA ASN A 91 16.07 10.01 17.91
C ASN A 91 17.31 9.77 18.80
N GLN A 92 18.35 10.57 18.58
CA GLN A 92 19.60 10.52 19.34
C GLN A 92 19.40 10.87 20.82
N GLU A 93 18.52 11.83 21.12
CA GLU A 93 18.24 12.28 22.48
C GLU A 93 17.68 11.16 23.36
N ALA A 94 16.77 10.34 22.82
CA ALA A 94 16.24 9.16 23.53
C ALA A 94 17.34 8.13 23.83
N ARG A 95 18.22 7.86 22.85
CA ARG A 95 19.32 6.91 22.99
C ARG A 95 20.38 7.38 23.98
N GLU A 96 20.70 8.67 23.96
CA GLU A 96 21.64 9.28 24.90
C GLU A 96 21.08 9.26 26.31
N THR A 97 19.81 9.63 26.50
CA THR A 97 19.14 9.54 27.80
C THR A 97 19.15 8.10 28.34
N ASN A 98 18.86 7.12 27.50
CA ASN A 98 18.91 5.70 27.86
C ASN A 98 20.33 5.24 28.29
N ARG A 99 21.37 5.69 27.57
CA ARG A 99 22.78 5.39 27.91
C ARG A 99 23.23 6.08 29.20
N SER A 100 22.83 7.33 29.42
CA SER A 100 23.16 8.07 30.64
C SER A 100 22.55 7.40 31.87
N LEU A 101 21.29 6.97 31.79
CA LEU A 101 20.62 6.19 32.84
C LEU A 101 21.29 4.84 33.11
N GLN A 102 21.78 4.16 32.07
CA GLN A 102 22.50 2.89 32.23
C GLN A 102 23.86 3.07 32.94
N ARG A 103 24.55 4.19 32.68
CA ARG A 103 25.86 4.52 33.25
C ARG A 103 25.78 5.26 34.58
N ASP A 104 24.56 5.54 35.05
CA ASP A 104 24.30 6.37 36.23
C ASP A 104 24.96 7.76 36.14
N VAL A 105 24.95 8.35 34.94
CA VAL A 105 25.49 9.68 34.64
C VAL A 105 24.36 10.70 34.61
N ALA A 106 24.57 11.84 35.25
CA ALA A 106 23.61 12.95 35.23
C ALA A 106 23.32 13.42 33.79
N PHE A 107 22.06 13.72 33.51
CA PHE A 107 21.61 14.28 32.24
C PHE A 107 20.67 15.47 32.51
N GLU A 108 20.51 16.33 31.51
CA GLU A 108 19.69 17.54 31.64
C GLU A 108 18.20 17.17 31.71
N ASN A 109 17.53 17.56 32.80
CA ASN A 109 16.09 17.35 32.96
C ASN A 109 15.31 18.32 32.07
N SER A 110 14.20 17.85 31.51
CA SER A 110 13.24 18.74 30.83
C SER A 110 12.53 19.62 31.85
N ASN A 111 12.23 20.87 31.48
CA ASN A 111 11.52 21.77 32.37
C ASN A 111 10.01 21.44 32.46
N ASP A 112 9.36 21.87 33.54
CA ASP A 112 7.95 21.52 33.83
C ASP A 112 6.96 21.98 32.76
N GLY A 113 7.23 23.12 32.11
CA GLY A 113 6.41 23.63 31.00
C GLY A 113 6.47 22.72 29.76
N GLN A 114 7.66 22.23 29.40
CA GLN A 114 7.86 21.27 28.32
C GLN A 114 7.21 19.92 28.64
N ILE A 115 7.35 19.44 29.88
CA ILE A 115 6.72 18.20 30.34
C ILE A 115 5.20 18.31 30.27
N THR A 116 4.62 19.42 30.74
CA THR A 116 3.17 19.65 30.70
C THR A 116 2.64 19.65 29.26
N LYS A 117 3.31 20.36 28.35
CA LYS A 117 2.96 20.39 26.93
C LYS A 117 3.10 19.00 26.28
N ALA A 118 4.18 18.28 26.60
CA ALA A 118 4.41 16.92 26.10
C ALA A 118 3.34 15.95 26.61
N LYS A 119 2.99 15.99 27.90
CA LYS A 119 1.89 15.18 28.48
C LYS A 119 0.55 15.45 27.79
N ALA A 120 0.22 16.72 27.54
CA ALA A 120 -1.01 17.07 26.83
C ALA A 120 -1.03 16.50 25.40
N ARG A 121 0.11 16.54 24.69
CA ARG A 121 0.27 15.96 23.36
C ARG A 121 0.25 14.43 23.38
N LEU A 122 0.85 13.78 24.37
CA LEU A 122 0.79 12.32 24.54
C LEU A 122 -0.64 11.83 24.76
N ARG A 123 -1.39 12.49 25.67
CA ARG A 123 -2.81 12.18 25.89
C ARG A 123 -3.63 12.38 24.61
N PHE A 124 -3.29 13.41 23.85
CA PHE A 124 -3.90 13.65 22.54
C PHE A 124 -3.66 12.45 21.60
N TYR A 125 -2.40 12.06 21.39
CA TYR A 125 -2.03 10.94 20.50
C TYR A 125 -2.64 9.60 20.97
N GLN A 126 -2.58 9.33 22.27
CA GLN A 126 -3.15 8.13 22.89
C GLN A 126 -4.66 8.00 22.61
N ARG A 127 -5.42 9.09 22.79
CA ARG A 127 -6.88 9.08 22.57
C ARG A 127 -7.27 8.81 21.12
N TRP A 128 -6.45 9.26 20.18
CA TRP A 128 -6.65 9.00 18.76
C TRP A 128 -6.23 7.57 18.37
N LEU A 129 -5.05 7.14 18.85
CA LEU A 129 -4.51 5.80 18.58
C LEU A 129 -5.40 4.70 19.14
N ALA A 130 -6.14 4.95 20.23
CA ALA A 130 -7.09 4.00 20.81
C ALA A 130 -8.46 3.94 20.09
N SER A 131 -8.66 4.74 19.02
CA SER A 131 -9.94 4.74 18.29
C SER A 131 -10.06 3.51 17.37
N PRO A 132 -11.27 2.94 17.18
CA PRO A 132 -11.47 1.81 16.28
C PRO A 132 -10.96 2.06 14.85
N ASP A 133 -11.02 3.31 14.39
CA ASP A 133 -10.59 3.74 13.07
C ASP A 133 -9.06 3.70 12.86
N ALA A 134 -8.27 3.70 13.94
CA ALA A 134 -6.80 3.67 13.87
C ALA A 134 -6.25 2.25 13.59
N GLY A 135 -7.08 1.21 13.77
CA GLY A 135 -6.70 -0.18 13.53
C GLY A 135 -5.92 -0.81 14.71
N LYS A 136 -5.78 -2.14 14.65
CA LYS A 136 -5.27 -2.95 15.76
C LYS A 136 -3.86 -2.54 16.22
N ASP A 137 -2.90 -2.44 15.31
CA ASP A 137 -1.51 -2.10 15.66
C ASP A 137 -1.38 -0.69 16.26
N ALA A 138 -2.26 0.24 15.90
CA ALA A 138 -2.32 1.58 16.49
C ALA A 138 -2.92 1.55 17.90
N ASN A 139 -3.96 0.74 18.11
CA ASN A 139 -4.53 0.50 19.44
C ASN A 139 -3.49 -0.15 20.37
N ASP A 140 -2.69 -1.09 19.86
CA ASP A 140 -1.60 -1.71 20.62
C ASP A 140 -0.57 -0.65 21.05
N LEU A 141 -0.16 0.26 20.16
CA LEU A 141 0.68 1.41 20.52
C LEU A 141 0.02 2.30 21.57
N ALA A 142 -1.29 2.54 21.49
CA ALA A 142 -2.02 3.31 22.50
C ALA A 142 -1.92 2.66 23.88
N ASN A 143 -2.03 1.33 23.96
CA ASN A 143 -1.90 0.58 25.22
C ASN A 143 -0.48 0.70 25.79
N TYR A 144 0.57 0.57 24.96
CA TYR A 144 1.95 0.80 25.41
C TYR A 144 2.16 2.23 25.94
N ILE A 145 1.62 3.26 25.26
CA ILE A 145 1.70 4.65 25.74
C ILE A 145 0.92 4.83 27.05
N THR A 146 -0.23 4.15 27.19
CA THR A 146 -1.04 4.16 28.41
C THR A 146 -0.25 3.62 29.60
N ASP A 147 0.39 2.46 29.44
CA ASP A 147 1.23 1.86 30.48
C ASP A 147 2.41 2.77 30.83
N ALA A 148 3.12 3.28 29.82
CA ALA A 148 4.31 4.12 29.98
C ALA A 148 4.02 5.52 30.57
N THR A 149 2.76 5.96 30.57
CA THR A 149 2.35 7.27 31.13
C THR A 149 1.54 7.16 32.42
N ARG A 150 1.27 5.94 32.91
CA ARG A 150 0.41 5.65 34.07
C ARG A 150 0.85 6.34 35.36
N VAL A 151 2.16 6.36 35.64
CA VAL A 151 2.76 7.00 36.83
C VAL A 151 2.64 8.54 36.80
N LEU A 152 2.23 9.10 35.66
CA LEU A 152 2.03 10.54 35.47
C LEU A 152 0.56 10.96 35.64
N THR A 153 -0.32 10.02 35.99
CA THR A 153 -1.76 10.21 36.23
C THR A 153 -2.11 9.77 37.67
N PRO A 154 -2.73 10.64 38.49
CA PRO A 154 -2.93 10.37 39.92
C PRO A 154 -3.94 9.25 40.25
N ASP A 155 -4.76 8.77 39.31
CA ASP A 155 -5.97 7.99 39.62
C ASP A 155 -5.96 6.50 39.22
N THR A 156 -4.83 5.86 38.90
CA THR A 156 -4.84 4.43 38.54
C THR A 156 -3.65 3.64 39.11
N LEU A 157 -3.80 3.15 40.34
CA LEU A 157 -2.89 2.19 40.99
C LEU A 157 -3.43 0.75 40.87
N ASN A 158 -3.73 0.31 39.65
CA ASN A 158 -3.75 -1.12 39.35
C ASN A 158 -2.41 -1.47 38.66
N ASN A 159 -1.74 -2.51 39.14
CA ASN A 159 -0.36 -2.84 38.78
C ASN A 159 -0.22 -3.66 37.48
N ASP A 160 -1.33 -4.00 36.83
CA ASP A 160 -1.30 -4.86 35.65
C ASP A 160 -1.15 -4.03 34.38
N ASP A 161 -0.10 -4.30 33.60
CA ASP A 161 0.11 -3.67 32.29
C ASP A 161 -0.97 -4.12 31.31
N GLN A 162 -1.44 -3.19 30.46
CA GLN A 162 -2.42 -3.53 29.42
C GLN A 162 -1.74 -4.11 28.16
N ALA A 163 -0.45 -3.81 27.97
CA ALA A 163 0.33 -4.27 26.82
C ALA A 163 1.37 -5.34 27.19
N ASP A 164 1.79 -6.16 26.21
CA ASP A 164 2.80 -7.20 26.43
C ASP A 164 4.22 -6.61 26.45
N TRP A 165 4.75 -6.35 27.65
CA TRP A 165 6.13 -5.89 27.84
C TRP A 165 7.16 -7.02 27.91
N THR A 166 6.73 -8.28 27.81
CA THR A 166 7.59 -9.46 28.03
C THR A 166 8.81 -9.42 27.13
N GLY A 167 10.01 -9.58 27.68
CA GLY A 167 11.25 -9.57 26.90
C GLY A 167 11.68 -8.20 26.35
N VAL A 168 10.94 -7.11 26.62
CA VAL A 168 11.35 -5.73 26.28
C VAL A 168 11.72 -4.94 27.52
N ILE A 169 10.90 -4.99 28.56
CA ILE A 169 11.15 -4.37 29.87
C ILE A 169 11.04 -5.46 30.94
N PRO A 170 12.02 -5.62 31.84
CA PRO A 170 11.91 -6.54 32.96
C PRO A 170 10.70 -6.23 33.86
N PRO A 171 10.10 -7.24 34.51
CA PRO A 171 9.03 -7.02 35.48
C PRO A 171 9.50 -6.14 36.65
N LEU A 172 8.55 -5.49 37.32
CA LEU A 172 8.84 -4.48 38.36
C LEU A 172 9.67 -5.02 39.53
N ASP A 173 9.51 -6.31 39.85
CA ASP A 173 10.25 -7.04 40.88
C ASP A 173 11.77 -7.09 40.60
N ARG A 174 12.20 -7.08 39.34
CA ARG A 174 13.62 -7.01 38.93
C ARG A 174 14.23 -5.63 39.19
N TYR A 175 13.42 -4.60 39.32
CA TYR A 175 13.84 -3.25 39.73
C TYR A 175 13.80 -3.07 41.26
N GLN A 176 13.27 -4.04 42.01
CA GLN A 176 13.24 -4.09 43.48
C GLN A 176 14.32 -5.06 44.02
N LYS A 177 15.03 -4.72 45.10
CA LYS A 177 15.80 -5.73 45.85
C LYS A 177 14.82 -6.55 46.70
N ARG A 178 14.70 -7.87 46.48
CA ARG A 178 13.87 -8.77 47.30
C ARG A 178 14.71 -9.73 48.14
N GLN A 179 14.31 -9.92 49.40
CA GLN A 179 14.58 -11.15 50.16
C GLN A 179 13.74 -12.31 49.62
N PRO A 180 14.21 -13.57 49.72
CA PRO A 180 13.62 -14.70 49.01
C PRO A 180 12.54 -15.44 49.81
N THR A 181 11.51 -15.94 49.12
CA THR A 181 10.66 -17.05 49.58
C THR A 181 10.33 -18.00 48.41
N MET A 182 10.23 -19.28 48.75
CA MET A 182 10.21 -20.50 47.90
C MET A 182 8.85 -20.79 47.21
N PRO A 183 8.82 -21.76 46.26
CA PRO A 183 7.66 -22.09 45.43
C PRO A 183 6.90 -23.37 45.85
N GLU A 184 5.63 -23.45 45.47
CA GLU A 184 4.75 -24.65 45.42
C GLU A 184 3.50 -24.25 44.59
N THR A 185 2.77 -25.07 43.82
CA THR A 185 2.90 -26.38 43.15
C THR A 185 1.75 -26.50 42.15
N ASP A 186 1.91 -27.45 41.22
CA ASP A 186 1.03 -27.93 40.14
C ASP A 186 -0.45 -28.19 40.50
N HIS A 187 -1.35 -28.08 39.50
CA HIS A 187 -2.43 -29.05 39.26
C HIS A 187 -3.05 -28.93 37.85
N THR A 188 -3.10 -30.10 37.20
CA THR A 188 -3.74 -30.53 35.95
C THR A 188 -5.28 -30.55 36.01
N ASP A 189 -5.99 -30.40 34.88
CA ASP A 189 -6.57 -31.50 34.07
C ASP A 189 -7.72 -31.06 33.10
N ARG A 190 -7.76 -31.68 31.90
CA ARG A 190 -8.90 -32.11 30.99
C ARG A 190 -10.20 -31.29 30.82
N THR A 191 -11.00 -31.30 29.71
CA THR A 191 -11.19 -32.18 28.51
C THR A 191 -12.13 -31.50 27.47
N GLU A 192 -11.94 -31.88 26.18
CA GLU A 192 -12.90 -32.24 25.07
C GLU A 192 -14.09 -31.37 24.54
N LYS A 193 -14.08 -31.22 23.19
CA LYS A 193 -15.10 -31.43 22.10
C LYS A 193 -16.48 -30.71 22.20
N THR A 194 -17.14 -30.25 21.13
CA THR A 194 -17.59 -30.92 19.88
C THR A 194 -17.97 -29.94 18.75
N ASP A 195 -18.06 -30.48 17.52
CA ASP A 195 -18.53 -29.93 16.24
C ASP A 195 -20.01 -29.47 16.21
N ASP A 196 -20.37 -28.60 15.25
CA ASP A 196 -21.32 -28.98 14.19
C ASP A 196 -21.44 -27.95 13.04
N GLU A 197 -21.46 -28.49 11.81
CA GLU A 197 -21.68 -27.84 10.51
C GLU A 197 -23.19 -27.60 10.23
N ALA A 198 -23.50 -26.60 9.41
CA ALA A 198 -24.66 -26.66 8.52
C ALA A 198 -24.38 -26.00 7.15
N LYS A 199 -24.64 -26.77 6.08
CA LYS A 199 -24.46 -26.47 4.66
C LYS A 199 -25.67 -25.74 4.04
N PRO A 200 -25.51 -25.16 2.82
CA PRO A 200 -26.44 -24.23 2.19
C PRO A 200 -27.45 -24.88 1.21
N THR A 201 -28.55 -24.19 0.94
CA THR A 201 -29.60 -24.55 -0.04
C THR A 201 -29.28 -23.97 -1.43
N PRO A 202 -29.51 -24.70 -2.55
CA PRO A 202 -29.14 -24.26 -3.91
C PRO A 202 -30.26 -23.48 -4.66
N PRO A 203 -29.91 -22.70 -5.71
CA PRO A 203 -30.88 -21.97 -6.54
C PRO A 203 -31.42 -22.82 -7.69
N LYS A 204 -32.70 -22.62 -8.04
CA LYS A 204 -33.33 -23.18 -9.24
C LYS A 204 -32.99 -22.36 -10.47
N GLU A 205 -32.51 -23.04 -11.51
CA GLU A 205 -32.51 -22.58 -12.91
C GLU A 205 -33.93 -22.66 -13.47
N ASP A 206 -34.30 -21.70 -14.31
CA ASP A 206 -35.44 -21.88 -15.22
C ASP A 206 -35.08 -21.40 -16.63
N ASN A 207 -35.53 -22.20 -17.60
CA ASN A 207 -35.10 -22.20 -18.99
C ASN A 207 -35.87 -21.19 -19.87
N SER A 208 -35.15 -20.79 -20.91
CA SER A 208 -35.47 -19.89 -22.02
C SER A 208 -36.85 -19.99 -22.68
N GLU A 209 -37.38 -18.82 -23.03
CA GLU A 209 -38.18 -18.63 -24.24
C GLU A 209 -37.54 -17.58 -25.16
N LYS A 210 -37.35 -17.96 -26.42
CA LYS A 210 -36.78 -17.15 -27.49
C LYS A 210 -37.68 -15.95 -27.78
N SER A 211 -37.23 -14.75 -27.43
CA SER A 211 -37.85 -13.49 -27.86
C SER A 211 -36.88 -12.65 -28.69
N ASN A 212 -37.39 -12.16 -29.83
CA ASN A 212 -36.68 -11.40 -30.84
C ASN A 212 -35.84 -10.25 -30.25
N GLY A 213 -34.52 -10.26 -30.52
CA GLY A 213 -33.62 -9.09 -30.38
C GLY A 213 -33.42 -8.51 -28.98
N SER A 214 -34.00 -9.09 -27.95
CA SER A 214 -33.94 -8.62 -26.56
C SER A 214 -32.73 -9.18 -25.81
N TYR A 215 -32.29 -8.48 -24.76
CA TYR A 215 -31.23 -8.95 -23.86
C TYR A 215 -31.71 -10.20 -23.10
N GLN A 216 -31.03 -11.34 -23.30
CA GLN A 216 -31.51 -12.64 -22.82
C GLN A 216 -30.99 -12.98 -21.42
N ILE A 217 -29.80 -12.51 -21.07
CA ILE A 217 -29.18 -12.76 -19.76
C ILE A 217 -29.29 -11.48 -18.92
N PRO A 218 -30.11 -11.46 -17.86
CA PRO A 218 -30.40 -10.24 -17.10
C PRO A 218 -29.24 -9.81 -16.20
N GLN A 219 -28.35 -10.73 -15.83
CA GLN A 219 -27.21 -10.44 -14.97
C GLN A 219 -25.95 -11.14 -15.46
N LEU A 220 -24.88 -10.36 -15.59
CA LEU A 220 -23.56 -10.84 -15.97
C LEU A 220 -22.50 -10.21 -15.07
N SER A 221 -21.38 -10.89 -14.92
CA SER A 221 -20.24 -10.38 -14.17
C SER A 221 -18.95 -10.78 -14.87
N ILE A 222 -18.00 -9.85 -14.94
CA ILE A 222 -16.62 -10.13 -15.34
C ILE A 222 -15.66 -9.42 -14.39
N ASN A 223 -14.44 -9.93 -14.27
CA ASN A 223 -13.41 -9.27 -13.48
C ASN A 223 -12.63 -8.28 -14.35
N MET A 224 -12.29 -7.13 -13.78
CA MET A 224 -11.46 -6.15 -14.45
C MET A 224 -10.45 -5.59 -13.44
N PRO A 225 -9.14 -5.59 -13.77
CA PRO A 225 -8.15 -4.98 -12.92
C PRO A 225 -8.17 -3.46 -13.14
N LEU A 226 -8.51 -2.73 -12.08
CA LEU A 226 -8.80 -1.29 -12.09
C LEU A 226 -8.08 -0.58 -10.94
N ALA A 227 -7.84 0.72 -11.11
CA ALA A 227 -7.51 1.60 -10.00
C ALA A 227 -8.78 1.92 -9.20
N MET A 228 -8.80 1.55 -7.93
CA MET A 228 -9.89 1.85 -6.99
C MET A 228 -9.40 2.84 -5.95
N GLU A 229 -10.28 3.74 -5.53
CA GLU A 229 -10.03 4.72 -4.49
C GLU A 229 -10.79 4.35 -3.22
N LYS A 230 -10.06 4.34 -2.11
CA LYS A 230 -10.62 4.18 -0.77
C LYS A 230 -10.45 5.49 -0.02
N ALA A 231 -11.55 6.08 0.40
CA ALA A 231 -11.53 7.20 1.33
C ALA A 231 -11.03 6.69 2.68
N VAL A 232 -9.86 7.17 3.11
CA VAL A 232 -9.32 6.95 4.43
C VAL A 232 -9.43 8.27 5.17
N LYS A 233 -10.23 8.26 6.23
CA LYS A 233 -10.30 9.39 7.14
C LYS A 233 -9.05 9.36 8.01
N TYR A 234 -8.38 10.49 8.13
CA TYR A 234 -7.24 10.67 8.99
C TYR A 234 -7.36 11.99 9.72
N ARG A 235 -6.75 12.09 10.89
CA ARG A 235 -6.68 13.33 11.64
C ARG A 235 -5.27 13.86 11.54
N ASP A 236 -5.12 15.10 11.08
CA ASP A 236 -3.83 15.72 10.82
C ASP A 236 -3.31 16.43 12.08
N PRO A 237 -2.21 15.96 12.71
CA PRO A 237 -1.69 16.57 13.93
C PRO A 237 -1.27 18.03 13.75
N LYS A 238 -0.89 18.43 12.53
CA LYS A 238 -0.51 19.80 12.19
C LYS A 238 -1.71 20.75 12.12
N ASP A 239 -2.92 20.21 12.08
CA ASP A 239 -4.18 20.96 11.94
C ASP A 239 -5.17 20.60 13.06
N ASN A 240 -4.66 20.52 14.29
CA ASN A 240 -5.44 20.17 15.49
C ASN A 240 -6.32 18.92 15.32
N PHE A 241 -5.85 17.94 14.52
CA PHE A 241 -6.54 16.68 14.27
C PHE A 241 -7.94 16.86 13.66
N GLN A 242 -8.14 17.93 12.88
CA GLN A 242 -9.29 18.02 12.00
C GLN A 242 -9.38 16.76 11.13
N GLU A 243 -10.59 16.22 11.02
CA GLU A 243 -10.87 15.03 10.23
C GLU A 243 -10.74 15.39 8.75
N LYS A 244 -9.67 14.91 8.13
CA LYS A 244 -9.41 15.05 6.70
C LYS A 244 -9.65 13.72 6.03
N THR A 245 -10.15 13.76 4.81
CA THR A 245 -10.26 12.56 3.97
C THR A 245 -9.09 12.51 3.01
N ARG A 246 -8.29 11.45 3.06
CA ARG A 246 -7.29 11.13 2.03
C ARG A 246 -7.81 9.97 1.21
N TYR A 247 -7.81 10.13 -0.11
CA TYR A 247 -8.13 9.03 -1.01
C TYR A 247 -6.85 8.23 -1.26
N HIS A 248 -6.85 6.96 -0.87
CA HIS A 248 -5.78 6.03 -1.19
C HIS A 248 -6.15 5.27 -2.46
N ARG A 249 -5.28 5.32 -3.46
CA ARG A 249 -5.47 4.62 -4.72
C ARG A 249 -4.77 3.27 -4.67
N THR A 250 -5.47 2.22 -5.08
CA THR A 250 -4.94 0.87 -5.16
C THR A 250 -5.36 0.22 -6.47
N TYR A 251 -4.46 -0.54 -7.09
CA TYR A 251 -4.79 -1.31 -8.30
C TYR A 251 -5.22 -2.70 -7.87
N VAL A 252 -6.48 -3.06 -8.09
CA VAL A 252 -7.07 -4.31 -7.64
C VAL A 252 -7.93 -4.94 -8.74
N VAL A 253 -8.05 -6.25 -8.72
CA VAL A 253 -9.08 -6.95 -9.50
C VAL A 253 -10.44 -6.61 -8.89
N CYS A 254 -11.32 -6.04 -9.70
CA CYS A 254 -12.66 -5.63 -9.31
C CYS A 254 -13.70 -6.44 -10.13
N PRO A 255 -14.68 -7.11 -9.49
CA PRO A 255 -15.82 -7.66 -10.20
C PRO A 255 -16.73 -6.52 -10.67
N ILE A 256 -16.97 -6.45 -11.98
CA ILE A 256 -17.97 -5.57 -12.58
C ILE A 256 -19.23 -6.40 -12.80
N LYS A 257 -20.31 -6.02 -12.12
CA LYS A 257 -21.62 -6.64 -12.32
C LYS A 257 -22.48 -5.74 -13.17
N LEU A 258 -23.15 -6.31 -14.16
CA LEU A 258 -24.10 -5.66 -15.03
C LEU A 258 -25.48 -6.29 -14.84
N SER A 259 -26.44 -5.49 -14.41
CA SER A 259 -27.87 -5.84 -14.39
C SER A 259 -28.57 -5.15 -15.55
N ILE A 260 -29.26 -5.91 -16.39
CA ILE A 260 -29.94 -5.44 -17.59
C ILE A 260 -31.44 -5.64 -17.42
N SER A 261 -32.20 -4.57 -17.60
CA SER A 261 -33.66 -4.61 -17.66
C SER A 261 -34.09 -4.10 -19.05
N PRO A 262 -34.55 -5.00 -19.95
CA PRO A 262 -35.10 -4.59 -21.24
C PRO A 262 -36.21 -3.55 -21.09
N ARG A 263 -36.31 -2.61 -22.02
CA ARG A 263 -37.37 -1.60 -22.05
C ARG A 263 -38.24 -1.78 -23.28
N ASN A 264 -39.56 -1.75 -23.07
CA ASN A 264 -40.55 -1.65 -24.14
C ASN A 264 -40.96 -0.17 -24.27
N GLY A 265 -40.88 0.41 -25.47
CA GLY A 265 -41.31 1.80 -25.75
C GLY A 265 -40.21 2.76 -26.21
N ASP A 266 -40.47 4.07 -26.11
CA ASP A 266 -39.61 5.11 -26.69
C ASP A 266 -38.41 5.55 -25.86
N GLN A 267 -38.31 5.11 -24.60
CA GLN A 267 -37.22 5.50 -23.71
C GLN A 267 -35.86 4.99 -24.21
N PRO A 268 -34.84 5.85 -24.34
CA PRO A 268 -33.52 5.45 -24.79
C PRO A 268 -32.84 4.49 -23.80
N THR A 269 -31.82 3.79 -24.28
CA THR A 269 -30.92 3.02 -23.43
C THR A 269 -30.23 3.95 -22.44
N SER A 270 -30.12 3.52 -21.17
CA SER A 270 -29.47 4.31 -20.13
C SER A 270 -28.61 3.42 -19.22
N ILE A 271 -27.40 3.85 -18.92
CA ILE A 271 -26.44 3.18 -18.05
C ILE A 271 -26.32 3.98 -16.75
N LYS A 272 -26.62 3.33 -15.63
CA LYS A 272 -26.48 3.91 -14.29
C LYS A 272 -25.39 3.20 -13.51
N PHE A 273 -24.47 3.96 -12.95
CA PHE A 273 -23.40 3.44 -12.09
C PHE A 273 -23.79 3.59 -10.62
N LYS A 274 -23.77 2.49 -9.85
CA LYS A 274 -24.03 2.52 -8.40
C LYS A 274 -22.95 3.31 -7.65
N GLN A 275 -21.69 3.12 -8.05
CA GLN A 275 -20.55 3.87 -7.55
C GLN A 275 -20.23 5.03 -8.50
N SER A 276 -19.95 6.21 -7.96
CA SER A 276 -19.59 7.39 -8.75
C SER A 276 -18.28 7.17 -9.51
N MET A 277 -18.31 7.46 -10.82
CA MET A 277 -17.10 7.56 -11.66
C MET A 277 -16.62 9.01 -11.82
N LYS A 278 -17.19 9.96 -11.05
CA LYS A 278 -16.91 11.39 -11.22
C LYS A 278 -15.45 11.74 -10.93
N THR A 279 -14.92 12.67 -11.72
CA THR A 279 -13.59 13.26 -11.53
C THR A 279 -13.70 14.77 -11.31
N LYS A 280 -12.72 15.34 -10.57
CA LYS A 280 -12.61 16.80 -10.38
C LYS A 280 -12.07 17.55 -11.61
N ASP A 281 -11.51 16.79 -12.55
CA ASP A 281 -10.93 17.30 -13.79
C ASP A 281 -12.04 17.40 -14.85
N GLU A 282 -12.45 18.63 -15.18
CA GLU A 282 -13.59 18.92 -16.06
C GLU A 282 -13.44 18.30 -17.45
N ASP A 283 -12.25 18.34 -18.04
CA ASP A 283 -11.97 17.78 -19.36
C ASP A 283 -12.07 16.24 -19.33
N LYS A 284 -11.51 15.61 -18.30
CA LYS A 284 -11.65 14.16 -18.12
C LYS A 284 -13.10 13.75 -17.86
N GLN A 285 -13.86 14.56 -17.12
CA GLN A 285 -15.27 14.30 -16.86
C GLN A 285 -16.07 14.36 -18.16
N LYS A 286 -15.90 15.44 -18.94
CA LYS A 286 -16.57 15.63 -20.23
C LYS A 286 -16.26 14.50 -21.22
N ASN A 287 -15.01 14.04 -21.26
CA ASN A 287 -14.62 12.92 -22.10
C ASN A 287 -15.25 11.59 -21.67
N LEU A 288 -15.38 11.36 -20.37
CA LEU A 288 -16.06 10.17 -19.84
C LEU A 288 -17.56 10.20 -20.15
N ASP A 289 -18.23 11.33 -19.91
CA ASP A 289 -19.67 11.49 -20.17
C ASP A 289 -19.98 11.27 -21.66
N LYS A 290 -19.18 11.87 -22.55
CA LYS A 290 -19.29 11.63 -24.00
C LYS A 290 -19.10 10.16 -24.37
N ALA A 291 -18.15 9.46 -23.74
CA ALA A 291 -17.93 8.04 -24.01
C ALA A 291 -19.09 7.15 -23.52
N VAL A 292 -19.72 7.51 -22.40
CA VAL A 292 -20.93 6.85 -21.89
C VAL A 292 -22.10 7.08 -22.85
N GLU A 293 -22.35 8.31 -23.28
CA GLU A 293 -23.41 8.65 -24.25
C GLU A 293 -23.24 7.88 -25.56
N GLN A 294 -22.01 7.79 -26.09
CA GLN A 294 -21.71 7.03 -27.29
C GLN A 294 -21.99 5.53 -27.12
N LEU A 295 -21.68 4.96 -25.95
CA LEU A 295 -22.00 3.57 -25.65
C LEU A 295 -23.51 3.35 -25.55
N GLU A 296 -24.24 4.25 -24.87
CA GLU A 296 -25.70 4.19 -24.75
C GLU A 296 -26.39 4.22 -26.12
N GLN A 297 -25.95 5.11 -27.01
CA GLN A 297 -26.46 5.19 -28.39
C GLN A 297 -26.21 3.88 -29.16
N ARG A 298 -25.00 3.32 -29.06
CA ARG A 298 -24.62 2.10 -29.77
C ARG A 298 -25.39 0.88 -29.28
N LEU A 299 -25.53 0.72 -27.97
CA LEU A 299 -26.33 -0.35 -27.36
C LEU A 299 -27.81 -0.15 -27.66
N GLY A 300 -28.31 1.08 -27.62
CA GLY A 300 -29.69 1.45 -27.93
C GLY A 300 -30.10 1.20 -29.37
N ALA A 301 -29.19 1.42 -30.33
CA ALA A 301 -29.42 1.11 -31.74
C ALA A 301 -29.70 -0.39 -31.98
N LYS A 302 -29.20 -1.25 -31.08
CA LYS A 302 -29.43 -2.69 -31.15
C LYS A 302 -30.63 -3.11 -30.29
N GLY A 303 -30.96 -2.38 -29.23
CA GLY A 303 -32.12 -2.65 -28.39
C GLY A 303 -32.12 -1.81 -27.12
N LYS A 304 -33.32 -1.36 -26.72
CA LYS A 304 -33.51 -0.44 -25.60
C LYS A 304 -33.46 -1.17 -24.26
N ALA A 305 -32.63 -0.70 -23.33
CA ALA A 305 -32.54 -1.27 -21.99
C ALA A 305 -32.12 -0.25 -20.92
N ARG A 306 -32.52 -0.51 -19.69
CA ARG A 306 -31.90 0.10 -18.50
C ARG A 306 -30.79 -0.83 -18.02
N MET A 307 -29.60 -0.28 -17.86
CA MET A 307 -28.43 -1.00 -17.36
C MET A 307 -27.97 -0.40 -16.05
N GLU A 308 -27.69 -1.25 -15.08
CA GLU A 308 -27.13 -0.87 -13.79
C GLU A 308 -25.79 -1.58 -13.58
N VAL A 309 -24.76 -0.80 -13.28
CA VAL A 309 -23.37 -1.25 -13.17
C VAL A 309 -22.89 -1.07 -11.74
N GLU A 310 -22.30 -2.13 -11.20
CA GLU A 310 -21.73 -2.15 -9.85
C GLU A 310 -20.25 -2.52 -9.90
N PHE A 311 -19.42 -1.69 -9.25
CA PHE A 311 -17.98 -1.86 -9.05
C PHE A 311 -17.65 -2.18 -7.60
N GLY A 312 -17.74 -3.45 -7.18
CA GLY A 312 -17.33 -3.88 -5.83
C GLY A 312 -17.71 -2.92 -4.66
N THR A 313 -16.83 -2.77 -3.67
CA THR A 313 -17.07 -1.95 -2.46
C THR A 313 -16.30 -0.64 -2.42
N SER A 314 -15.39 -0.40 -3.37
CA SER A 314 -14.52 0.79 -3.41
C SER A 314 -14.97 1.78 -4.48
N SER A 315 -14.54 3.04 -4.37
CA SER A 315 -14.88 4.06 -5.37
C SER A 315 -14.05 3.89 -6.64
N TYR A 316 -14.63 4.19 -7.80
CA TYR A 316 -13.93 4.13 -9.08
C TYR A 316 -12.92 5.28 -9.20
N SER A 317 -11.67 4.98 -9.54
CA SER A 317 -10.66 6.04 -9.74
C SER A 317 -10.78 6.68 -11.12
N SER A 318 -10.65 8.00 -11.19
CA SER A 318 -10.61 8.76 -12.44
C SER A 318 -9.46 8.36 -13.38
N GLN A 319 -8.40 7.73 -12.85
CA GLN A 319 -7.28 7.23 -13.66
C GLN A 319 -7.64 6.09 -14.61
N ASN A 320 -8.75 5.39 -14.36
CA ASN A 320 -9.22 4.36 -15.27
C ASN A 320 -9.82 4.94 -16.55
N GLY A 321 -10.23 6.22 -16.55
CA GLY A 321 -10.95 6.83 -17.66
C GLY A 321 -12.16 5.98 -18.09
N PRO A 322 -12.38 5.75 -19.39
CA PRO A 322 -13.50 4.98 -19.91
C PRO A 322 -13.28 3.46 -19.92
N ALA A 323 -12.24 2.92 -19.27
CA ALA A 323 -11.88 1.50 -19.40
C ALA A 323 -13.03 0.53 -19.06
N ALA A 324 -13.83 0.82 -18.03
CA ALA A 324 -14.98 0.00 -17.63
C ALA A 324 -16.06 -0.15 -18.73
N LEU A 325 -16.11 0.76 -19.71
CA LEU A 325 -17.08 0.70 -20.80
C LEU A 325 -16.90 -0.53 -21.69
N ALA A 326 -15.66 -1.00 -21.87
CA ALA A 326 -15.37 -2.23 -22.62
C ALA A 326 -16.01 -3.46 -21.95
N ALA A 327 -15.98 -3.52 -20.62
CA ALA A 327 -16.59 -4.60 -19.85
C ALA A 327 -18.12 -4.59 -19.97
N ILE A 328 -18.72 -3.40 -19.90
CA ILE A 328 -20.17 -3.22 -20.01
C ILE A 328 -20.65 -3.63 -21.40
N GLU A 329 -19.96 -3.18 -22.46
CA GLU A 329 -20.32 -3.58 -23.83
C GLU A 329 -20.17 -5.08 -24.04
N LEU A 330 -19.07 -5.70 -23.57
CA LEU A 330 -18.86 -7.14 -23.68
C LEU A 330 -20.01 -7.92 -23.02
N MET A 331 -20.39 -7.56 -21.80
CA MET A 331 -21.48 -8.21 -21.09
C MET A 331 -22.84 -7.96 -21.76
N ALA A 332 -23.10 -6.72 -22.21
CA ALA A 332 -24.34 -6.38 -22.91
C ALA A 332 -24.50 -7.19 -24.21
N GLU A 333 -23.46 -7.26 -25.03
CA GLU A 333 -23.45 -8.04 -26.27
C GLU A 333 -23.50 -9.55 -26.01
N ALA A 334 -22.84 -10.05 -24.96
CA ALA A 334 -22.94 -11.45 -24.54
C ALA A 334 -24.38 -11.81 -24.12
N SER A 335 -25.06 -10.94 -23.37
CA SER A 335 -26.47 -11.09 -23.00
C SER A 335 -27.37 -11.16 -24.22
N ARG A 336 -27.17 -10.28 -25.21
CA ARG A 336 -27.93 -10.30 -26.47
C ARG A 336 -27.70 -11.57 -27.27
N ALA A 337 -26.46 -12.05 -27.31
CA ALA A 337 -26.09 -13.29 -27.99
C ALA A 337 -26.49 -14.56 -27.23
N ASN A 338 -27.13 -14.43 -26.05
CA ASN A 338 -27.42 -15.52 -25.12
C ASN A 338 -26.17 -16.36 -24.79
N LYS A 339 -25.02 -15.71 -24.62
CA LYS A 339 -23.74 -16.36 -24.31
C LYS A 339 -23.41 -16.15 -22.85
N ALA A 340 -23.63 -17.19 -22.04
CA ALA A 340 -23.16 -17.22 -20.67
C ALA A 340 -21.63 -17.11 -20.64
N LEU A 341 -21.10 -16.24 -19.79
CA LEU A 341 -19.66 -16.02 -19.62
C LEU A 341 -19.08 -16.98 -18.58
N ARG A 342 -17.79 -17.32 -18.71
CA ARG A 342 -17.06 -18.07 -17.69
C ARG A 342 -16.86 -17.22 -16.44
N ASN A 343 -16.76 -17.86 -15.27
CA ASN A 343 -16.58 -17.17 -14.00
C ASN A 343 -15.14 -16.68 -13.78
N ASP A 344 -14.17 -17.20 -14.54
CA ASP A 344 -12.74 -16.93 -14.44
C ASP A 344 -12.23 -15.97 -15.53
N ILE A 345 -13.10 -15.11 -16.07
CA ILE A 345 -12.73 -14.11 -17.09
C ILE A 345 -12.27 -12.82 -16.45
N PHE A 346 -11.15 -12.33 -16.94
CA PHE A 346 -10.55 -11.05 -16.60
C PHE A 346 -10.36 -10.26 -17.90
N LEU A 347 -10.96 -9.07 -18.00
CA LEU A 347 -10.78 -8.18 -19.13
C LEU A 347 -9.80 -7.07 -18.74
N CYS A 348 -8.75 -6.84 -19.53
CA CYS A 348 -7.86 -5.69 -19.36
C CYS A 348 -7.75 -4.95 -20.70
N ALA A 349 -8.78 -4.15 -20.99
CA ALA A 349 -8.92 -3.41 -22.25
C ALA A 349 -9.75 -2.13 -22.03
N SER A 350 -9.65 -1.19 -22.97
CA SER A 350 -10.56 -0.06 -23.14
C SER A 350 -11.12 -0.07 -24.57
N LEU A 351 -12.08 0.80 -24.86
CA LEU A 351 -12.57 1.06 -26.22
C LEU A 351 -11.89 2.31 -26.78
N ASP A 352 -11.49 2.25 -28.05
CA ASP A 352 -11.10 3.43 -28.82
C ASP A 352 -12.30 4.10 -29.50
N SER A 353 -12.04 5.20 -30.23
CA SER A 353 -13.07 5.93 -30.99
C SER A 353 -13.71 5.11 -32.13
N SER A 354 -13.05 4.04 -32.58
CA SER A 354 -13.51 3.13 -33.63
C SER A 354 -14.18 1.87 -33.05
N ASN A 355 -14.42 1.84 -31.74
CA ASN A 355 -14.98 0.71 -31.01
C ASN A 355 -14.16 -0.59 -31.07
N LYS A 356 -12.84 -0.47 -31.27
CA LYS A 356 -11.91 -1.59 -31.11
C LYS A 356 -11.35 -1.61 -29.70
N LEU A 357 -10.91 -2.79 -29.27
CA LEU A 357 -10.25 -2.96 -27.99
C LEU A 357 -8.82 -2.42 -28.07
N CYS A 358 -8.52 -1.48 -27.18
CA CYS A 358 -7.22 -0.82 -27.06
C CYS A 358 -6.68 -0.92 -25.63
N LEU A 359 -5.41 -0.53 -25.42
CA LEU A 359 -4.80 -0.53 -24.10
C LEU A 359 -5.50 0.49 -23.19
N PRO A 360 -5.88 0.13 -21.95
CA PRO A 360 -6.38 1.11 -21.01
C PRO A 360 -5.28 2.13 -20.63
N PRO A 361 -5.64 3.37 -20.26
CA PRO A 361 -4.67 4.44 -20.00
C PRO A 361 -3.60 4.11 -18.94
N ASN A 362 -3.95 3.25 -17.99
CA ASN A 362 -3.10 2.79 -16.88
C ASN A 362 -2.65 1.33 -17.04
N PHE A 363 -2.66 0.78 -18.27
CA PHE A 363 -2.37 -0.63 -18.55
C PHE A 363 -1.13 -1.16 -17.84
N TRP A 364 0.00 -0.44 -17.88
CA TRP A 364 1.24 -0.93 -17.26
C TRP A 364 1.16 -1.01 -15.74
N LEU A 365 0.50 -0.04 -15.09
CA LEU A 365 0.32 -0.03 -13.63
C LEU A 365 -0.65 -1.16 -13.20
N VAL A 366 -1.69 -1.37 -13.99
CA VAL A 366 -2.62 -2.49 -13.84
C VAL A 366 -1.88 -3.83 -14.02
N LEU A 367 -1.03 -3.96 -15.04
CA LEU A 367 -0.21 -5.14 -15.29
C LEU A 367 0.78 -5.37 -14.13
N LYS A 368 1.39 -4.32 -13.59
CA LYS A 368 2.25 -4.39 -12.38
C LYS A 368 1.51 -5.00 -11.20
N SER A 369 0.24 -4.62 -10.98
CA SER A 369 -0.59 -5.25 -9.94
C SER A 369 -0.85 -6.73 -10.22
N LEU A 370 -1.24 -7.09 -11.45
CA LEU A 370 -1.47 -8.49 -11.85
C LEU A 370 -0.22 -9.38 -11.75
N ARG A 371 0.98 -8.80 -11.95
CA ARG A 371 2.27 -9.51 -11.77
C ARG A 371 2.47 -9.92 -10.31
N THR A 372 2.13 -9.03 -9.38
CA THR A 372 2.25 -9.26 -7.93
C THR A 372 1.06 -10.00 -7.32
N ASP A 373 -0.05 -10.11 -8.05
CA ASP A 373 -1.23 -10.83 -7.60
C ASP A 373 -1.01 -12.34 -7.68
N THR A 374 -0.86 -12.95 -6.50
CA THR A 374 -0.71 -14.40 -6.32
C THR A 374 -2.03 -15.10 -6.00
N LYS A 375 -3.11 -14.35 -5.75
CA LYS A 375 -4.40 -14.90 -5.34
C LYS A 375 -5.28 -15.19 -6.54
N ASN A 376 -5.24 -14.34 -7.55
CA ASN A 376 -6.06 -14.49 -8.74
C ASN A 376 -5.33 -15.27 -9.84
N ARG A 377 -6.12 -16.09 -10.55
CA ARG A 377 -5.72 -16.81 -11.75
C ARG A 377 -6.96 -17.01 -12.62
N GLY A 378 -6.77 -17.14 -13.92
CA GLY A 378 -7.90 -17.31 -14.83
C GLY A 378 -7.52 -17.05 -16.26
N ARG A 379 -8.51 -16.71 -17.07
CA ARG A 379 -8.34 -16.32 -18.46
C ARG A 379 -8.33 -14.80 -18.55
N LEU A 380 -7.21 -14.26 -19.03
CA LEU A 380 -7.00 -12.82 -19.17
C LEU A 380 -7.15 -12.42 -20.65
N ILE A 381 -8.10 -11.56 -20.93
CA ILE A 381 -8.36 -11.02 -22.26
C ILE A 381 -7.74 -9.62 -22.34
N VAL A 382 -6.85 -9.43 -23.31
CA VAL A 382 -6.14 -8.18 -23.55
C VAL A 382 -6.30 -7.75 -25.01
N PRO A 383 -6.16 -6.45 -25.34
CA PRO A 383 -6.13 -6.02 -26.73
C PRO A 383 -4.89 -6.56 -27.45
N LYS A 384 -4.96 -6.69 -28.79
CA LYS A 384 -3.81 -7.15 -29.60
C LYS A 384 -2.56 -6.27 -29.45
N SER A 385 -2.72 -4.97 -29.22
CA SER A 385 -1.60 -4.06 -28.92
C SER A 385 -0.85 -4.41 -27.62
N ALA A 386 -1.42 -5.24 -26.73
CA ALA A 386 -0.76 -5.71 -25.52
C ALA A 386 0.39 -6.71 -25.77
N ILE A 387 0.51 -7.28 -26.98
CA ILE A 387 1.55 -8.28 -27.30
C ILE A 387 2.95 -7.74 -26.96
N LYS A 388 3.29 -6.54 -27.45
CA LYS A 388 4.61 -5.94 -27.23
C LYS A 388 4.93 -5.72 -25.75
N PRO A 389 4.10 -4.98 -24.97
CA PRO A 389 4.38 -4.75 -23.55
C PRO A 389 4.36 -6.04 -22.72
N MET A 390 3.45 -6.99 -22.98
CA MET A 390 3.42 -8.24 -22.23
C MET A 390 4.63 -9.14 -22.52
N THR A 391 5.16 -9.11 -23.74
CA THR A 391 6.40 -9.84 -24.06
C THR A 391 7.60 -9.35 -23.23
N GLN A 392 7.58 -8.11 -22.75
CA GLN A 392 8.63 -7.56 -21.88
C GLN A 392 8.67 -8.21 -20.49
N LEU A 393 7.64 -8.94 -20.07
CA LEU A 393 7.66 -9.72 -18.82
C LEU A 393 8.77 -10.78 -18.81
N LEU A 394 9.19 -11.26 -19.99
CA LEU A 394 10.34 -12.17 -20.08
C LEU A 394 11.67 -11.51 -19.68
N VAL A 395 11.81 -10.20 -19.87
CA VAL A 395 12.99 -9.43 -19.43
C VAL A 395 13.07 -9.38 -17.90
N PHE A 396 11.91 -9.34 -17.24
CA PHE A 396 11.79 -9.39 -15.78
C PHE A 396 11.92 -10.81 -15.20
N SER A 397 12.14 -11.83 -16.04
CA SER A 397 12.17 -13.24 -15.63
C SER A 397 10.87 -13.72 -14.99
N GLU A 398 9.72 -13.28 -15.53
CA GLU A 398 8.38 -13.63 -15.05
C GLU A 398 7.57 -14.46 -16.07
N PRO A 399 8.10 -15.60 -16.59
CA PRO A 399 7.34 -16.45 -17.52
C PRO A 399 6.15 -17.15 -16.85
N ASP A 400 6.16 -17.29 -15.52
CA ASP A 400 5.08 -17.88 -14.70
C ASP A 400 3.78 -17.09 -14.79
N PHE A 401 3.85 -15.80 -15.10
CA PHE A 401 2.67 -14.99 -15.40
C PHE A 401 1.79 -15.67 -16.46
N PHE A 402 2.39 -16.25 -17.49
CA PHE A 402 1.67 -16.84 -18.62
C PHE A 402 1.13 -18.25 -18.37
N THR A 403 1.52 -18.91 -17.27
CA THR A 403 0.87 -20.16 -16.84
C THR A 403 -0.17 -19.90 -15.75
N ARG A 404 0.06 -18.88 -14.90
CA ARG A 404 -0.94 -18.38 -13.95
C ARG A 404 -2.14 -17.79 -14.68
N TRP A 405 -1.90 -16.96 -15.69
CA TRP A 405 -2.90 -16.36 -16.56
C TRP A 405 -2.90 -17.02 -17.93
N GLU A 406 -4.05 -17.54 -18.35
CA GLU A 406 -4.27 -17.95 -19.74
C GLU A 406 -4.62 -16.71 -20.55
N VAL A 407 -3.64 -16.14 -21.25
CA VAL A 407 -3.77 -14.83 -21.90
C VAL A 407 -4.19 -15.00 -23.36
N PHE A 408 -5.27 -14.31 -23.75
CA PHE A 408 -5.73 -14.18 -25.13
C PHE A 408 -5.69 -12.72 -25.58
N THR A 409 -5.25 -12.50 -26.82
CA THR A 409 -5.29 -11.18 -27.47
C THR A 409 -6.50 -11.07 -28.39
N VAL A 410 -7.19 -9.94 -28.37
CA VAL A 410 -8.38 -9.70 -29.22
C VAL A 410 -8.35 -8.28 -29.78
N GLU A 411 -9.03 -8.06 -30.91
CA GLU A 411 -9.24 -6.72 -31.48
C GLU A 411 -10.64 -6.17 -31.25
N THR A 412 -11.64 -7.06 -31.14
CA THR A 412 -13.07 -6.69 -31.11
C THR A 412 -13.79 -7.29 -29.91
N ILE A 413 -14.95 -6.71 -29.57
CA ILE A 413 -15.84 -7.25 -28.54
C ILE A 413 -16.34 -8.65 -28.91
N GLN A 414 -16.58 -8.93 -30.19
CA GLN A 414 -17.05 -10.22 -30.67
C GLN A 414 -16.01 -11.32 -30.45
N GLU A 415 -14.74 -11.03 -30.73
CA GLU A 415 -13.62 -11.93 -30.40
C GLU A 415 -13.48 -12.13 -28.88
N ALA A 416 -13.63 -11.07 -28.10
CA ALA A 416 -13.60 -11.15 -26.65
C ALA A 416 -14.71 -12.06 -26.10
N ILE A 417 -15.94 -11.96 -26.64
CA ILE A 417 -17.07 -12.83 -26.28
C ILE A 417 -16.77 -14.28 -26.68
N ALA A 418 -16.19 -14.51 -27.86
CA ALA A 418 -15.83 -15.86 -28.30
C ALA A 418 -14.87 -16.53 -27.30
N VAL A 419 -13.91 -15.78 -26.75
CA VAL A 419 -12.95 -16.26 -25.74
C VAL A 419 -13.58 -16.37 -24.34
N ALA A 420 -14.50 -15.46 -24.00
CA ALA A 420 -15.08 -15.34 -22.66
C ALA A 420 -16.27 -16.28 -22.38
N ALA A 421 -16.95 -16.75 -23.42
CA ALA A 421 -18.15 -17.59 -23.29
C ALA A 421 -17.84 -18.97 -22.69
N LYS A 422 -18.80 -19.55 -21.96
CA LYS A 422 -18.75 -20.94 -21.47
C LYS A 422 -18.74 -21.93 -22.64
N SER A 423 -19.62 -21.72 -23.61
CA SER A 423 -19.63 -22.41 -24.89
C SER A 423 -18.85 -21.57 -25.91
N THR A 424 -17.62 -22.00 -26.20
CA THR A 424 -16.70 -21.31 -27.10
C THR A 424 -16.54 -22.08 -28.41
N ASP A 425 -15.84 -21.48 -29.37
CA ASP A 425 -15.46 -22.16 -30.61
C ASP A 425 -14.63 -23.42 -30.31
N LYS A 426 -14.80 -24.47 -31.12
CA LYS A 426 -14.13 -25.76 -30.93
C LYS A 426 -12.61 -25.59 -30.78
N ASN A 427 -11.99 -24.72 -31.58
CA ASN A 427 -10.55 -24.53 -31.56
C ASN A 427 -10.08 -23.86 -30.26
N ILE A 428 -10.86 -22.91 -29.72
CA ILE A 428 -10.54 -22.23 -28.45
C ILE A 428 -10.74 -23.20 -27.27
N ALA A 429 -11.78 -24.04 -27.32
CA ALA A 429 -12.02 -25.07 -26.32
C ALA A 429 -10.85 -26.07 -26.29
N GLU A 430 -10.49 -26.62 -27.45
CA GLU A 430 -9.40 -27.59 -27.60
C GLU A 430 -8.04 -26.99 -27.20
N ALA A 431 -7.77 -25.74 -27.59
CA ALA A 431 -6.58 -25.01 -27.15
C ALA A 431 -6.52 -24.89 -25.61
N GLY A 432 -7.64 -24.57 -24.96
CA GLY A 432 -7.72 -24.49 -23.50
C GLY A 432 -7.50 -25.83 -22.80
N GLU A 433 -8.06 -26.91 -23.34
CA GLU A 433 -7.84 -28.28 -22.85
C GLU A 433 -6.39 -28.72 -23.00
N LEU A 434 -5.77 -28.41 -24.14
CA LEU A 434 -4.34 -28.66 -24.35
C LEU A 434 -3.48 -27.82 -23.40
N PHE A 435 -3.90 -26.61 -23.04
CA PHE A 435 -3.14 -25.71 -22.16
C PHE A 435 -3.23 -26.07 -20.67
N ALA A 436 -4.37 -26.60 -20.21
CA ALA A 436 -4.62 -26.92 -18.80
C ALA A 436 -3.53 -27.77 -18.11
N PRO A 437 -3.03 -28.87 -18.72
CA PRO A 437 -1.95 -29.66 -18.12
C PRO A 437 -0.66 -28.86 -17.89
N VAL A 438 -0.33 -27.90 -18.77
CA VAL A 438 0.87 -27.06 -18.63
C VAL A 438 0.73 -26.10 -17.46
N ARG A 439 -0.47 -25.53 -17.26
CA ARG A 439 -0.77 -24.74 -16.06
C ARG A 439 -0.62 -25.57 -14.79
N ASN A 440 -1.15 -26.78 -14.77
CA ASN A 440 -1.03 -27.68 -13.62
C ASN A 440 0.42 -28.06 -13.29
N LEU A 441 1.24 -28.32 -14.31
CA LEU A 441 2.67 -28.63 -14.12
C LEU A 441 3.46 -27.43 -13.60
N SER A 442 3.08 -26.20 -13.97
CA SER A 442 3.77 -24.98 -13.51
C SER A 442 3.69 -24.74 -12.00
N GLY A 443 2.71 -25.34 -11.30
CA GLY A 443 2.65 -25.31 -9.84
C GLY A 443 3.68 -26.21 -9.15
N LYS A 444 4.31 -27.13 -9.89
CA LYS A 444 5.26 -28.13 -9.37
C LYS A 444 6.67 -27.97 -9.94
N THR A 445 6.78 -27.38 -11.13
CA THR A 445 8.03 -27.27 -11.88
C THR A 445 8.23 -25.83 -12.32
N ASP A 446 9.49 -25.37 -12.26
CA ASP A 446 9.90 -24.08 -12.81
C ASP A 446 9.47 -23.92 -14.28
N VAL A 447 8.84 -22.78 -14.58
CA VAL A 447 8.25 -22.53 -15.90
C VAL A 447 9.31 -22.40 -16.99
N THR A 448 10.52 -21.94 -16.66
CA THR A 448 11.62 -21.90 -17.63
C THR A 448 12.04 -23.30 -18.07
N LYS A 449 12.10 -24.26 -17.14
CA LYS A 449 12.34 -25.68 -17.45
C LYS A 449 11.21 -26.31 -18.28
N LEU A 450 9.96 -25.96 -17.98
CA LEU A 450 8.81 -26.42 -18.77
C LEU A 450 8.85 -25.88 -20.19
N ALA A 451 9.17 -24.60 -20.36
CA ALA A 451 9.20 -23.94 -21.67
C ALA A 451 10.23 -24.55 -22.64
N VAL A 452 11.34 -25.10 -22.14
CA VAL A 452 12.35 -25.77 -22.98
C VAL A 452 12.04 -27.25 -23.27
N ASN A 453 11.09 -27.85 -22.55
CA ASN A 453 10.74 -29.26 -22.73
C ASN A 453 10.09 -29.51 -24.11
N ARG A 454 10.62 -30.47 -24.88
CA ARG A 454 10.17 -30.77 -26.25
C ARG A 454 8.69 -31.11 -26.35
N ALA A 455 8.14 -31.88 -25.40
CA ALA A 455 6.73 -32.25 -25.40
C ALA A 455 5.81 -31.06 -25.09
N VAL A 456 6.21 -30.22 -24.12
CA VAL A 456 5.50 -28.98 -23.79
C VAL A 456 5.51 -28.03 -24.98
N ARG A 457 6.64 -27.89 -25.67
CA ARG A 457 6.76 -27.05 -26.87
C ARG A 457 5.87 -27.51 -28.01
N LYS A 458 5.89 -28.80 -28.36
CA LYS A 458 5.00 -29.36 -29.39
C LYS A 458 3.52 -29.11 -29.05
N ARG A 459 3.17 -29.22 -27.77
CA ARG A 459 1.83 -28.89 -27.27
C ARG A 459 1.50 -27.40 -27.43
N MET A 460 2.43 -26.49 -27.12
CA MET A 460 2.23 -25.06 -27.36
C MET A 460 2.11 -24.73 -28.86
N GLU A 461 2.88 -25.38 -29.73
CA GLU A 461 2.79 -25.22 -31.19
C GLU A 461 1.39 -25.61 -31.70
N ASN A 462 0.86 -26.75 -31.24
CA ASN A 462 -0.51 -27.17 -31.55
C ASN A 462 -1.55 -26.15 -31.05
N ILE A 463 -1.38 -25.62 -29.84
CA ILE A 463 -2.26 -24.59 -29.29
C ILE A 463 -2.24 -23.33 -30.17
N VAL A 464 -1.07 -22.88 -30.61
CA VAL A 464 -0.95 -21.70 -31.48
C VAL A 464 -1.55 -21.95 -32.86
N ALA A 465 -1.48 -23.17 -33.39
CA ALA A 465 -2.13 -23.53 -34.64
C ALA A 465 -3.67 -23.49 -34.53
N LEU A 466 -4.24 -23.95 -33.40
CA LEU A 466 -5.68 -23.90 -33.14
C LEU A 466 -6.17 -22.48 -32.82
N ALA A 467 -5.43 -21.76 -31.97
CA ALA A 467 -5.78 -20.44 -31.48
C ALA A 467 -4.55 -19.50 -31.60
N PRO A 468 -4.34 -18.86 -32.78
CA PRO A 468 -3.23 -17.95 -33.02
C PRO A 468 -3.19 -16.74 -32.06
N ASN A 469 -4.34 -16.41 -31.49
CA ASN A 469 -4.52 -15.36 -30.51
C ASN A 469 -4.23 -15.78 -29.05
N HIS A 470 -3.84 -17.04 -28.81
CA HIS A 470 -3.43 -17.54 -27.50
C HIS A 470 -2.01 -17.05 -27.14
N LEU A 471 -1.94 -15.87 -26.52
CA LEU A 471 -0.68 -15.19 -26.24
C LEU A 471 0.23 -15.96 -25.27
N SER A 472 -0.33 -16.62 -24.24
CA SER A 472 0.49 -17.40 -23.29
C SER A 472 1.30 -18.48 -23.99
N ALA A 473 0.69 -19.26 -24.91
CA ALA A 473 1.41 -20.31 -25.64
C ALA A 473 2.52 -19.73 -26.52
N ARG A 474 2.25 -18.60 -27.21
CA ARG A 474 3.25 -17.89 -28.02
C ARG A 474 4.44 -17.41 -27.19
N ILE A 475 4.18 -16.81 -26.03
CA ILE A 475 5.25 -16.30 -25.16
C ILE A 475 6.03 -17.43 -24.50
N LEU A 476 5.38 -18.54 -24.11
CA LEU A 476 6.07 -19.71 -23.58
C LEU A 476 6.95 -20.39 -24.64
N LEU A 477 6.51 -20.43 -25.90
CA LEU A 477 7.38 -20.85 -27.02
C LEU A 477 8.58 -19.93 -27.19
N LEU A 478 8.37 -18.61 -27.11
CA LEU A 478 9.45 -17.63 -27.18
C LEU A 478 10.45 -17.82 -26.02
N GLN A 479 9.96 -18.02 -24.79
CA GLN A 479 10.78 -18.31 -23.61
C GLN A 479 11.65 -19.56 -23.82
N GLY A 480 11.09 -20.63 -24.38
CA GLY A 480 11.80 -21.87 -24.65
C GLY A 480 12.75 -21.81 -25.86
N SER A 481 12.56 -20.87 -26.78
CA SER A 481 13.26 -20.82 -28.08
C SER A 481 14.73 -20.42 -28.00
N GLY A 482 15.19 -19.89 -26.87
CA GLY A 482 16.50 -19.24 -26.75
C GLY A 482 16.56 -17.82 -27.35
N LYS A 483 15.49 -17.36 -28.03
CA LYS A 483 15.37 -16.02 -28.63
C LYS A 483 14.58 -15.03 -27.77
N ARG A 484 14.46 -15.28 -26.46
CA ARG A 484 13.72 -14.41 -25.55
C ARG A 484 14.40 -13.04 -25.44
N PRO A 485 13.64 -11.94 -25.29
CA PRO A 485 14.23 -10.64 -25.03
C PRO A 485 14.95 -10.64 -23.68
N MET A 486 16.19 -10.14 -23.68
CA MET A 486 16.99 -9.95 -22.45
C MET A 486 17.09 -8.49 -22.02
N ARG A 487 16.60 -7.57 -22.86
CA ARG A 487 16.62 -6.12 -22.64
C ARG A 487 15.25 -5.53 -22.93
N LEU A 488 14.93 -4.45 -22.22
CA LEU A 488 13.73 -3.66 -22.47
C LEU A 488 13.86 -2.99 -23.83
N SER A 489 12.84 -3.17 -24.65
CA SER A 489 12.62 -2.33 -25.83
C SER A 489 12.36 -0.88 -25.40
N ARG A 490 12.51 0.09 -26.32
CA ARG A 490 12.11 1.49 -26.09
C ARG A 490 10.70 1.61 -25.51
N THR A 491 9.76 0.82 -26.01
CA THR A 491 8.38 0.73 -25.50
C THR A 491 8.34 0.20 -24.06
N GLY A 492 8.99 -0.93 -23.78
CA GLY A 492 9.03 -1.51 -22.44
C GLY A 492 9.67 -0.57 -21.42
N LEU A 493 10.73 0.13 -21.83
CA LEU A 493 11.39 1.15 -21.04
C LEU A 493 10.46 2.34 -20.76
N ALA A 494 9.81 2.88 -21.79
CA ALA A 494 8.89 4.01 -21.66
C ALA A 494 7.77 3.71 -20.64
N PHE A 495 7.14 2.54 -20.74
CA PHE A 495 6.14 2.10 -19.75
C PHE A 495 6.71 2.02 -18.33
N GLN A 496 7.95 1.54 -18.18
CA GLN A 496 8.59 1.37 -16.88
C GLN A 496 8.98 2.71 -16.23
N ILE A 497 9.45 3.69 -17.01
CA ILE A 497 9.89 5.00 -16.48
C ILE A 497 8.75 6.02 -16.38
N GLN A 498 7.67 5.85 -17.15
CA GLN A 498 6.51 6.77 -17.15
C GLN A 498 6.01 7.13 -15.74
N PRO A 499 5.73 6.18 -14.82
CA PRO A 499 5.27 6.55 -13.47
C PRO A 499 6.29 7.38 -12.69
N ILE A 500 7.60 7.10 -12.88
CA ILE A 500 8.69 7.82 -12.23
C ILE A 500 8.75 9.26 -12.75
N VAL A 501 8.72 9.43 -14.08
CA VAL A 501 8.74 10.74 -14.75
C VAL A 501 7.51 11.56 -14.37
N LYS A 502 6.31 10.96 -14.38
CA LYS A 502 5.07 11.62 -13.95
C LYS A 502 5.14 12.07 -12.50
N HIS A 503 5.69 11.26 -11.60
CA HIS A 503 5.86 11.64 -10.21
C HIS A 503 6.84 12.81 -10.03
N MET A 504 7.97 12.78 -10.75
CA MET A 504 8.95 13.88 -10.74
C MET A 504 8.34 15.17 -11.31
N SER A 505 7.73 15.11 -12.50
CA SER A 505 7.09 16.24 -13.18
C SER A 505 5.99 16.86 -12.32
N TYR A 506 5.07 16.05 -11.79
CA TYR A 506 4.02 16.54 -10.89
C TYR A 506 4.60 17.21 -9.63
N THR A 507 5.60 16.60 -8.99
CA THR A 507 6.18 17.19 -7.77
C THR A 507 6.92 18.49 -8.07
N LEU A 508 7.69 18.54 -9.16
CA LEU A 508 8.41 19.74 -9.59
C LEU A 508 7.47 20.88 -9.96
N THR A 509 6.37 20.59 -10.66
CA THR A 509 5.45 21.63 -11.18
C THR A 509 4.38 22.03 -10.18
N GLN A 510 3.92 21.12 -9.31
CA GLN A 510 2.77 21.37 -8.42
C GLN A 510 3.13 21.51 -6.95
N LYS A 511 4.29 21.00 -6.51
CA LYS A 511 4.67 20.99 -5.08
C LYS A 511 5.89 21.83 -4.75
N ILE A 512 6.72 22.14 -5.73
CA ILE A 512 7.94 22.92 -5.53
C ILE A 512 7.67 24.35 -5.96
N ASN A 513 7.73 25.28 -5.00
CA ASN A 513 7.70 26.71 -5.27
C ASN A 513 9.09 27.16 -5.78
N PRO A 514 9.20 27.76 -6.98
CA PRO A 514 10.47 28.29 -7.49
C PRO A 514 11.12 29.36 -6.60
N ASP A 515 10.32 30.10 -5.84
CA ASP A 515 10.81 31.15 -4.94
C ASP A 515 11.29 30.62 -3.58
N SER A 516 10.81 29.44 -3.18
CA SER A 516 11.13 28.82 -1.89
C SER A 516 11.16 27.29 -1.97
N PRO A 517 12.08 26.71 -2.78
CA PRO A 517 12.13 25.27 -2.95
C PRO A 517 12.61 24.57 -1.67
N THR A 518 11.93 23.49 -1.28
CA THR A 518 12.28 22.73 -0.07
C THR A 518 13.31 21.63 -0.36
N ALA A 519 14.47 21.67 0.30
CA ALA A 519 15.55 20.69 0.13
C ALA A 519 15.13 19.25 0.47
N SER A 520 14.34 19.04 1.52
CA SER A 520 13.87 17.69 1.92
C SER A 520 13.00 17.04 0.83
N THR A 521 12.04 17.78 0.27
CA THR A 521 11.18 17.29 -0.82
C THR A 521 11.99 16.84 -2.03
N LEU A 522 13.02 17.61 -2.41
CA LEU A 522 13.91 17.26 -3.53
C LEU A 522 14.76 16.02 -3.23
N LYS A 523 15.28 15.90 -2.00
CA LYS A 523 16.02 14.73 -1.55
C LYS A 523 15.15 13.48 -1.61
N ASP A 524 13.94 13.54 -1.05
CA ASP A 524 13.03 12.40 -0.98
C ASP A 524 12.59 11.97 -2.40
N LEU A 525 12.32 12.94 -3.27
CA LEU A 525 11.99 12.69 -4.67
C LEU A 525 13.17 12.03 -5.42
N HIS A 526 14.40 12.50 -5.22
CA HIS A 526 15.61 11.87 -5.79
C HIS A 526 15.76 10.42 -5.32
N VAL A 527 15.64 10.18 -4.01
CA VAL A 527 15.78 8.83 -3.43
C VAL A 527 14.71 7.89 -3.99
N ALA A 528 13.45 8.34 -4.06
CA ALA A 528 12.36 7.55 -4.64
C ALA A 528 12.61 7.24 -6.12
N ALA A 529 13.02 8.23 -6.92
CA ALA A 529 13.30 8.03 -8.33
C ALA A 529 14.46 7.04 -8.56
N ARG A 530 15.56 7.18 -7.82
CA ARG A 530 16.71 6.25 -7.90
C ARG A 530 16.35 4.83 -7.48
N ALA A 531 15.56 4.67 -6.42
CA ALA A 531 15.11 3.34 -5.98
C ALA A 531 14.33 2.58 -7.07
N GLU A 532 13.61 3.29 -7.95
CA GLU A 532 12.90 2.67 -9.09
C GLU A 532 13.76 2.56 -10.37
N LEU A 533 14.71 3.48 -10.59
CA LEU A 533 15.56 3.49 -11.79
C LEU A 533 16.76 2.53 -11.72
N ASP A 534 17.33 2.33 -10.54
CA ASP A 534 18.55 1.54 -10.38
C ASP A 534 18.33 0.04 -10.72
N PRO A 535 17.22 -0.60 -10.30
CA PRO A 535 16.97 -2.00 -10.65
C PRO A 535 16.79 -2.26 -12.15
N ILE A 536 16.37 -1.24 -12.91
CA ILE A 536 16.07 -1.38 -14.35
C ILE A 536 17.27 -1.07 -15.24
N GLU A 537 18.32 -0.42 -14.73
CA GLU A 537 19.53 -0.03 -15.49
C GLU A 537 20.11 -1.19 -16.28
N ARG A 538 20.30 -2.33 -15.61
CA ARG A 538 20.84 -3.56 -16.22
C ARG A 538 19.94 -4.17 -17.30
N LEU A 539 18.67 -3.76 -17.37
CA LEU A 539 17.69 -4.24 -18.32
C LEU A 539 17.57 -3.31 -19.53
N VAL A 540 18.13 -2.10 -19.49
CA VAL A 540 18.06 -1.14 -20.60
C VAL A 540 18.89 -1.61 -21.77
N ASN A 541 18.33 -1.47 -22.98
CA ASN A 541 19.06 -1.68 -24.23
C ASN A 541 19.91 -0.44 -24.54
N ARG A 542 21.19 -0.63 -24.88
CA ARG A 542 22.11 0.49 -25.17
C ARG A 542 21.67 1.36 -26.34
N SER A 543 20.97 0.80 -27.32
CA SER A 543 20.47 1.56 -28.47
C SER A 543 19.23 2.41 -28.15
N ASP A 544 18.57 2.15 -27.02
CA ASP A 544 17.32 2.79 -26.62
C ASP A 544 17.43 3.44 -25.23
N ASP A 545 18.66 3.76 -24.79
CA ASP A 545 18.91 4.24 -23.43
C ASP A 545 18.67 5.75 -23.27
N GLU A 546 18.47 6.51 -24.35
CA GLU A 546 18.24 7.97 -24.33
C GLU A 546 17.16 8.36 -23.29
N LEU A 547 16.00 7.69 -23.33
CA LEU A 547 14.91 7.94 -22.38
C LEU A 547 15.33 7.62 -20.93
N TYR A 548 16.12 6.58 -20.74
CA TYR A 548 16.65 6.22 -19.42
C TYR A 548 17.67 7.26 -18.93
N GLN A 549 18.63 7.63 -19.78
CA GLN A 549 19.68 8.59 -19.45
C GLN A 549 19.10 9.96 -19.10
N GLU A 550 18.08 10.41 -19.83
CA GLU A 550 17.42 11.67 -19.51
C GLU A 550 16.60 11.60 -18.21
N THR A 551 15.93 10.48 -17.95
CA THR A 551 15.23 10.26 -16.68
C THR A 551 16.20 10.23 -15.51
N LEU A 552 17.34 9.55 -15.70
CA LEU A 552 18.44 9.49 -14.75
C LEU A 552 19.06 10.87 -14.51
N ARG A 553 19.30 11.63 -15.57
CA ARG A 553 19.80 13.00 -15.48
C ARG A 553 18.85 13.88 -14.68
N LEU A 554 17.55 13.85 -14.97
CA LEU A 554 16.55 14.59 -14.21
C LEU A 554 16.59 14.19 -12.72
N ALA A 555 16.66 12.90 -12.42
CA ALA A 555 16.78 12.41 -11.03
C ALA A 555 18.07 12.91 -10.35
N ASN A 556 19.19 12.96 -11.06
CA ASN A 556 20.46 13.48 -10.53
C ASN A 556 20.45 15.00 -10.34
N ASP A 557 19.80 15.73 -11.23
CA ASP A 557 19.67 17.19 -11.12
C ASP A 557 18.83 17.59 -9.90
N LEU A 558 17.87 16.76 -9.47
CA LEU A 558 17.17 16.94 -8.17
C LEU A 558 18.14 16.93 -6.99
N ARG A 559 19.11 16.01 -6.99
CA ARG A 559 20.15 15.92 -5.94
C ARG A 559 21.05 17.15 -5.99
N SER A 560 21.48 17.56 -7.18
CA SER A 560 22.31 18.75 -7.40
C SER A 560 21.61 20.01 -6.88
N LEU A 561 20.32 20.18 -7.16
CA LEU A 561 19.52 21.29 -6.64
C LEU A 561 19.39 21.24 -5.12
N ASN A 562 19.11 20.07 -4.53
CA ASN A 562 19.07 19.91 -3.08
C ASN A 562 20.41 20.29 -2.40
N LEU A 563 21.54 19.91 -2.99
CA LEU A 563 22.86 20.29 -2.47
C LEU A 563 23.13 21.80 -2.58
N LEU A 564 22.68 22.42 -3.68
CA LEU A 564 22.80 23.86 -3.89
C LEU A 564 21.97 24.64 -2.84
N ILE A 565 20.72 24.23 -2.58
CA ILE A 565 19.87 24.85 -1.56
C ILE A 565 20.54 24.75 -0.18
N LYS A 566 21.00 23.56 0.22
CA LYS A 566 21.70 23.36 1.50
C LYS A 566 23.01 24.15 1.63
N ARG A 567 23.65 24.49 0.52
CA ARG A 567 24.82 25.35 0.52
C ARG A 567 24.40 26.80 0.73
N SER A 568 23.41 27.28 -0.02
CA SER A 568 22.87 28.65 0.13
C SER A 568 22.25 28.94 1.50
N GLU A 569 21.77 27.92 2.22
CA GLU A 569 21.30 28.03 3.60
C GLU A 569 22.45 28.21 4.62
N ARG A 570 23.68 27.84 4.25
CA ARG A 570 24.87 27.92 5.11
C ARG A 570 25.74 29.14 4.82
N ASP A 571 25.83 29.52 3.56
CA ASP A 571 26.62 30.65 3.09
C ASP A 571 25.64 31.84 2.93
N GLU A 572 25.69 32.88 3.79
CA GLU A 572 24.77 34.04 3.85
C GLU A 572 24.74 34.93 2.57
N ASP A 573 25.10 34.44 1.38
CA ASP A 573 25.01 35.24 0.14
C ASP A 573 24.69 34.47 -1.18
N ASN A 574 23.77 35.12 -1.93
CA ASN A 574 23.43 35.18 -3.37
C ASN A 574 23.21 33.97 -4.31
N ASP A 575 22.98 32.73 -3.88
CA ASP A 575 22.62 31.65 -4.82
C ASP A 575 21.12 31.59 -5.21
N LYS A 576 20.29 32.50 -4.71
CA LYS A 576 18.81 32.48 -4.93
C LYS A 576 18.42 32.54 -6.41
N SER A 577 19.03 33.44 -7.19
CA SER A 577 18.77 33.56 -8.62
C SER A 577 19.15 32.29 -9.38
N ARG A 578 20.25 31.65 -8.99
CA ARG A 578 20.72 30.39 -9.57
C ARG A 578 19.81 29.22 -9.23
N ILE A 579 19.38 29.12 -7.98
CA ILE A 579 18.41 28.12 -7.49
C ILE A 579 17.10 28.25 -8.27
N LYS A 580 16.55 29.47 -8.36
CA LYS A 580 15.31 29.75 -9.08
C LYS A 580 15.43 29.38 -10.56
N ALA A 581 16.53 29.75 -11.23
CA ALA A 581 16.79 29.37 -12.62
C ALA A 581 16.87 27.85 -12.81
N MET A 582 17.52 27.13 -11.89
CA MET A 582 17.60 25.68 -11.93
C MET A 582 16.24 25.01 -11.72
N VAL A 583 15.41 25.52 -10.81
CA VAL A 583 14.03 25.03 -10.63
C VAL A 583 13.23 25.17 -11.92
N PHE A 584 13.24 26.34 -12.57
CA PHE A 584 12.53 26.54 -13.84
C PHE A 584 13.04 25.61 -14.94
N SER A 585 14.37 25.44 -15.05
CA SER A 585 14.96 24.50 -16.00
C SER A 585 14.48 23.07 -15.75
N LEU A 586 14.40 22.64 -14.49
CA LEU A 586 13.93 21.30 -14.13
C LEU A 586 12.44 21.11 -14.37
N GLN A 587 11.62 22.12 -14.07
CA GLN A 587 10.18 22.09 -14.38
C GLN A 587 9.95 21.93 -15.88
N LYS A 588 10.62 22.75 -16.70
CA LYS A 588 10.52 22.65 -18.18
C LYS A 588 11.03 21.31 -18.70
N GLY A 589 12.18 20.85 -18.19
CA GLY A 589 12.78 19.58 -18.56
C GLY A 589 11.90 18.38 -18.19
N ALA A 590 11.29 18.39 -17.00
CA ALA A 590 10.42 17.32 -16.54
C ALA A 590 9.13 17.23 -17.38
N THR A 591 8.49 18.35 -17.70
CA THR A 591 7.30 18.38 -18.56
C THR A 591 7.62 17.90 -19.98
N ALA A 592 8.76 18.31 -20.54
CA ALA A 592 9.19 17.87 -21.86
C ALA A 592 9.51 16.36 -21.88
N LEU A 593 10.21 15.85 -20.86
CA LEU A 593 10.49 14.43 -20.72
C LEU A 593 9.21 13.62 -20.57
N GLU A 594 8.26 14.08 -19.74
CA GLU A 594 6.94 13.45 -19.58
C GLU A 594 6.21 13.34 -20.92
N ALA A 595 6.16 14.41 -21.71
CA ALA A 595 5.52 14.42 -23.02
C ALA A 595 6.14 13.40 -23.99
N ARG A 596 7.46 13.29 -24.03
CA ARG A 596 8.15 12.31 -24.91
C ARG A 596 7.95 10.87 -24.45
N VAL A 597 7.95 10.63 -23.14
CA VAL A 597 7.66 9.29 -22.58
C VAL A 597 6.20 8.91 -22.86
N ASP A 598 5.26 9.83 -22.69
CA ASP A 598 3.85 9.62 -23.02
C ASP A 598 3.65 9.39 -24.51
N GLN A 599 4.38 10.08 -25.38
CA GLN A 599 4.38 9.84 -26.82
C GLN A 599 4.91 8.44 -27.17
N ALA A 600 6.01 8.00 -26.54
CA ALA A 600 6.56 6.66 -26.75
C ALA A 600 5.62 5.55 -26.27
N VAL A 601 4.86 5.79 -25.18
CA VAL A 601 3.80 4.90 -24.71
C VAL A 601 2.62 4.88 -25.68
N LYS A 602 2.19 6.05 -26.18
CA LYS A 602 1.07 6.17 -27.11
C LYS A 602 1.37 5.48 -28.45
N ALA A 603 2.55 5.71 -29.02
CA ALA A 603 3.01 5.07 -30.25
C ALA A 603 3.15 3.54 -30.13
N ALA A 604 3.16 2.99 -28.92
CA ALA A 604 3.15 1.55 -28.69
C ALA A 604 1.74 0.97 -28.52
N ALA A 605 0.75 1.82 -28.23
CA ALA A 605 -0.65 1.44 -28.07
C ALA A 605 -1.42 1.47 -29.41
N GLU A 606 -0.98 2.34 -30.32
CA GLU A 606 -1.31 2.37 -31.76
C GLU A 606 -0.56 1.27 -32.53
#